data_AF-A0A2E1B735-F1
#
_entry.id   AF-A0A2E1B735-F1
#
_cell.length_a   1.000
_cell.length_b   1.000
_cell.length_c   1.000
_cell.angle_alpha   90.00
_cell.angle_beta   90.00
_cell.angle_gamma   90.00
#
_symmetry.space_group_name_H-M   'P 1'
#
loop_
_entity.id
_entity.type
_entity.pdbx_description
1 polymer ?
#
loop_
_entity_poly.entity_id
_entity_poly.type
_entity_poly.pdbx_seq_one_letter_code
_entity_poly.pdbx_strand_id
1 'polypeptide(L)'
;MARQRFGRFHEFGTRLVSDYAWNLDEATFANGVVYKTHDVASAMPQNTRAKVIFVFGPASDAALSVVSCRDRYGEAWIEEHFEHLHSSGRFEDLGHKDVLRFEEQIEGWLNLTGVARAIIHYDALWEYEDELSAFCGIPLKLPQRKSRVGVSKIDLPTQAQFERTYAALDERIASLPRFQILK
;
A
#
# COMPACT_ATOMS: atom_id res chain seq x y z
N MET A 1 10.28 12.40 -13.06
CA MET A 1 9.52 12.20 -14.32
C MET A 1 8.30 13.11 -14.48
N ALA A 2 7.52 13.44 -13.44
CA ALA A 2 6.38 14.39 -13.57
C ALA A 2 6.75 15.75 -14.20
N ARG A 3 7.87 16.37 -13.81
CA ARG A 3 8.34 17.65 -14.38
C ARG A 3 8.67 17.59 -15.89
N GLN A 4 9.07 16.44 -16.42
CA GLN A 4 9.32 16.26 -17.86
C GLN A 4 8.04 16.07 -18.67
N ARG A 5 6.93 15.65 -18.03
CA ARG A 5 5.63 15.46 -18.70
C ARG A 5 4.77 16.72 -18.74
N PHE A 6 4.92 17.65 -17.78
CA PHE A 6 3.97 18.76 -17.58
C PHE A 6 4.55 20.15 -17.86
N GLY A 7 5.33 20.31 -18.93
CA GLY A 7 5.79 21.64 -19.38
C GLY A 7 4.63 22.65 -19.42
N ARG A 8 4.84 23.84 -18.83
CA ARG A 8 4.04 25.09 -18.89
C ARG A 8 2.52 24.97 -19.20
N PHE A 9 1.80 24.04 -18.60
CA PHE A 9 0.33 24.03 -18.66
C PHE A 9 -0.26 24.12 -17.25
N HIS A 10 -0.30 25.35 -16.75
CA HIS A 10 -1.25 25.78 -15.73
C HIS A 10 -2.35 26.55 -16.48
N GLU A 11 -3.61 26.10 -16.39
CA GLU A 11 -4.76 26.95 -16.00
C GLU A 11 -6.15 26.30 -16.16
N PHE A 12 -6.32 25.18 -16.87
CA PHE A 12 -7.65 24.56 -16.98
C PHE A 12 -7.64 23.03 -16.80
N GLY A 13 -8.17 22.59 -15.64
CA GLY A 13 -8.58 21.20 -15.39
C GLY A 13 -7.48 20.29 -14.84
N THR A 14 -7.24 20.33 -13.52
CA THR A 14 -6.48 19.28 -12.83
C THR A 14 -7.32 18.00 -12.80
N ARG A 15 -7.28 17.20 -13.88
CA ARG A 15 -7.59 15.77 -13.77
C ARG A 15 -6.62 15.18 -12.77
N LEU A 16 -7.10 14.40 -11.80
CA LEU A 16 -6.24 13.60 -10.94
C LEU A 16 -5.36 12.74 -11.84
N VAL A 17 -4.06 12.98 -11.82
CA VAL A 17 -3.07 12.14 -12.49
C VAL A 17 -2.50 11.19 -11.44
N SER A 18 -2.39 9.91 -11.80
CA SER A 18 -1.64 8.94 -11.00
C SER A 18 -0.19 8.86 -11.49
N ASP A 19 0.74 8.75 -10.55
CA ASP A 19 2.16 8.48 -10.80
C ASP A 19 2.69 7.50 -9.74
N TYR A 20 3.94 7.11 -9.85
CA TYR A 20 4.64 6.28 -8.87
C TYR A 20 5.75 7.08 -8.18
N ALA A 21 5.98 6.78 -6.91
CA ALA A 21 7.09 7.34 -6.12
C ALA A 21 7.79 6.21 -5.37
N TRP A 22 8.68 5.49 -6.05
CA TRP A 22 9.36 4.30 -5.51
C TRP A 22 10.41 4.63 -4.44
N ASN A 23 10.99 5.84 -4.50
CA ASN A 23 11.85 6.42 -3.48
C ASN A 23 11.20 7.72 -3.00
N LEU A 24 10.65 7.74 -1.79
CA LEU A 24 9.92 8.89 -1.26
C LEU A 24 10.83 10.06 -0.91
N ASP A 25 12.07 9.78 -0.52
CA ASP A 25 13.09 10.77 -0.14
C ASP A 25 13.61 11.57 -1.34
N GLU A 26 13.62 10.96 -2.52
CA GLU A 26 13.97 11.59 -3.80
C GLU A 26 12.75 12.19 -4.52
N ALA A 27 11.52 11.89 -4.06
CA ALA A 27 10.31 12.30 -4.73
C ALA A 27 10.02 13.80 -4.57
N THR A 28 9.60 14.45 -5.66
CA THR A 28 9.01 15.79 -5.61
C THR A 28 7.50 15.69 -5.82
N PHE A 29 6.72 15.92 -4.75
CA PHE A 29 5.27 15.87 -4.81
C PHE A 29 4.68 17.12 -5.46
N ALA A 30 3.63 16.94 -6.26
CA ALA A 30 2.85 18.00 -6.85
C ALA A 30 1.39 17.93 -6.38
N ASN A 31 0.77 19.10 -6.19
CA ASN A 31 -0.65 19.18 -5.85
C ASN A 31 -1.52 18.58 -6.96
N GLY A 32 -2.53 17.80 -6.57
CA GLY A 32 -3.45 17.16 -7.51
C GLY A 32 -2.92 15.89 -8.17
N VAL A 33 -1.76 15.39 -7.74
CA VAL A 33 -1.19 14.11 -8.20
C VAL A 33 -1.31 13.07 -7.09
N VAL A 34 -1.75 11.87 -7.45
CA VAL A 34 -1.81 10.71 -6.55
C VAL A 34 -0.61 9.82 -6.84
N TYR A 35 0.19 9.54 -5.81
CA TYR A 35 1.37 8.69 -5.94
C TYR A 35 1.11 7.34 -5.28
N LYS A 36 1.40 6.25 -6.00
CA LYS A 36 1.52 4.92 -5.38
C LYS A 36 2.99 4.68 -5.02
N THR A 37 3.21 4.13 -3.84
CA THR A 37 4.54 3.75 -3.36
C THR A 37 4.48 2.42 -2.60
N HIS A 38 5.63 1.76 -2.53
CA HIS A 38 5.90 0.60 -1.66
C HIS A 38 7.02 0.92 -0.65
N ASP A 39 7.45 2.17 -0.58
CA ASP A 39 8.52 2.63 0.30
C ASP A 39 8.05 2.73 1.76
N VAL A 40 9.02 2.77 2.68
CA VAL A 40 8.78 2.82 4.11
C VAL A 40 8.52 4.25 4.59
N ALA A 41 7.81 4.37 5.71
CA ALA A 41 7.45 5.67 6.27
C ALA A 41 8.64 6.57 6.60
N SER A 42 9.80 5.98 6.93
CA SER A 42 11.04 6.73 7.23
C SER A 42 11.60 7.48 6.02
N ALA A 43 11.28 7.06 4.80
CA ALA A 43 11.67 7.76 3.58
C ALA A 43 10.76 8.96 3.29
N MET A 44 9.63 9.12 3.98
CA MET A 44 8.72 10.24 3.76
C MET A 44 9.38 11.57 4.17
N PRO A 45 9.50 12.55 3.26
CA PRO A 45 10.10 13.84 3.59
C PRO A 45 9.36 14.55 4.71
N GLN A 46 10.10 14.93 5.75
CA GLN A 46 9.58 15.76 6.82
C GLN A 46 9.14 17.12 6.27
N ASN A 47 8.03 17.67 6.77
CA ASN A 47 7.43 18.93 6.31
C ASN A 47 6.79 18.91 4.90
N THR A 48 6.56 17.72 4.33
CA THR A 48 5.71 17.60 3.15
C THR A 48 4.27 18.03 3.44
N ARG A 49 3.60 18.61 2.44
CA ARG A 49 2.15 18.87 2.47
C ARG A 49 1.33 17.70 1.90
N ALA A 50 1.99 16.63 1.48
CA ALA A 50 1.33 15.44 1.01
C ALA A 50 0.49 14.81 2.13
N LYS A 51 -0.65 14.25 1.74
CA LYS A 51 -1.49 13.43 2.61
C LYS A 51 -1.24 11.98 2.23
N VAL A 52 -1.07 11.11 3.23
CA VAL A 52 -0.84 9.68 3.01
C VAL A 52 -2.13 8.91 3.25
N ILE A 53 -2.43 7.95 2.39
CA ILE A 53 -3.43 6.92 2.67
C ILE A 53 -2.69 5.60 2.72
N PHE A 54 -2.56 5.03 3.91
CA PHE A 54 -1.96 3.72 4.11
C PHE A 54 -3.08 2.69 4.22
N VAL A 55 -3.14 1.81 3.22
CA VAL A 55 -4.13 0.73 3.14
C VAL A 55 -3.44 -0.56 3.52
N PHE A 56 -3.98 -1.25 4.52
CA PHE A 56 -3.46 -2.53 4.99
C PHE A 56 -4.57 -3.57 5.13
N GLY A 57 -4.19 -4.82 5.30
CA GLY A 57 -5.10 -5.94 5.53
C GLY A 57 -4.30 -7.12 6.08
N PRO A 58 -4.90 -8.30 6.23
CA PRO A 58 -4.17 -9.47 6.72
C PRO A 58 -2.92 -9.71 5.87
N ALA A 59 -1.79 -9.91 6.54
CA ALA A 59 -0.50 -10.17 5.94
C ALA A 59 -0.50 -11.52 5.20
N SER A 60 -1.19 -12.54 5.75
CA SER A 60 -1.41 -13.81 5.07
C SER A 60 -2.12 -13.63 3.71
N ASP A 61 -3.23 -12.89 3.67
CA ASP A 61 -3.95 -12.56 2.45
C ASP A 61 -3.08 -11.83 1.42
N ALA A 62 -2.29 -10.86 1.88
CA ALA A 62 -1.40 -10.09 1.02
C ALA A 62 -0.27 -10.97 0.45
N ALA A 63 0.31 -11.85 1.26
CA ALA A 63 1.33 -12.80 0.82
C ALA A 63 0.76 -13.85 -0.17
N LEU A 64 -0.45 -14.36 0.07
CA LEU A 64 -1.16 -15.22 -0.89
C LEU A 64 -1.48 -14.49 -2.20
N SER A 65 -1.78 -13.20 -2.14
CA SER A 65 -1.93 -12.37 -3.34
C SER A 65 -0.64 -12.29 -4.15
N VAL A 66 0.53 -12.25 -3.50
CA VAL A 66 1.84 -12.24 -4.19
C VAL A 66 2.09 -13.58 -4.89
N VAL A 67 1.71 -14.71 -4.29
CA VAL A 67 1.74 -16.03 -4.96
C VAL A 67 0.86 -16.02 -6.22
N SER A 68 -0.38 -15.55 -6.09
CA SER A 68 -1.30 -15.44 -7.23
C SER A 68 -0.78 -14.52 -8.35
N CYS A 69 -0.06 -13.46 -7.98
CA CYS A 69 0.58 -12.56 -8.93
C CYS A 69 1.78 -13.20 -9.62
N ARG A 70 2.60 -13.98 -8.92
CA ARG A 70 3.68 -14.78 -9.54
C ARG A 70 3.12 -15.72 -10.61
N ASP A 71 2.06 -16.45 -10.30
CA ASP A 71 1.43 -17.38 -11.24
C ASP A 71 0.90 -16.68 -12.49
N ARG A 72 0.47 -15.42 -12.34
CA ARG A 72 -0.12 -14.62 -13.42
C ARG A 72 0.90 -13.83 -14.24
N TYR A 73 1.95 -13.30 -13.60
CA TYR A 73 2.86 -12.32 -14.18
C TYR A 73 4.31 -12.82 -14.31
N GLY A 74 4.66 -13.93 -13.66
CA GLY A 74 5.98 -14.57 -13.73
C GLY A 74 7.01 -14.01 -12.74
N GLU A 75 8.22 -14.58 -12.78
CA GLU A 75 9.33 -14.26 -11.85
C GLU A 75 9.84 -12.83 -11.97
N ALA A 76 9.95 -12.29 -13.20
CA ALA A 76 10.44 -10.93 -13.40
C ALA A 76 9.58 -9.88 -12.66
N TRP A 77 8.27 -10.13 -12.56
CA TRP A 77 7.37 -9.28 -11.78
C TRP A 77 7.66 -9.39 -10.27
N ILE A 78 8.03 -10.57 -9.78
CA ILE A 78 8.38 -10.77 -8.36
C ILE A 78 9.69 -10.06 -8.02
N GLU A 79 10.71 -10.18 -8.87
CA GLU A 79 11.98 -9.47 -8.70
C GLU A 79 11.77 -7.95 -8.64
N GLU A 80 11.03 -7.39 -9.61
CA GLU A 80 10.67 -5.96 -9.64
C GLU A 80 9.83 -5.57 -8.41
N HIS A 81 8.90 -6.43 -7.97
CA HIS A 81 8.07 -6.16 -6.80
C HIS A 81 8.89 -6.09 -5.50
N PHE A 82 9.84 -7.00 -5.32
CA PHE A 82 10.72 -7.02 -4.15
C PHE A 82 11.71 -5.86 -4.15
N GLU A 83 12.21 -5.46 -5.33
CA GLU A 83 13.01 -4.25 -5.49
C GLU A 83 12.23 -3.00 -5.04
N HIS A 84 10.99 -2.82 -5.52
CA HIS A 84 10.15 -1.68 -5.12
C HIS A 84 9.75 -1.67 -3.64
N LEU A 85 9.75 -2.83 -2.96
CA LEU A 85 9.53 -2.96 -1.52
C LEU A 85 10.82 -2.71 -0.70
N HIS A 86 11.95 -2.50 -1.38
CA HIS A 86 13.28 -2.45 -0.78
C HIS A 86 13.53 -3.67 0.13
N SER A 87 13.05 -4.84 -0.29
CA SER A 87 13.20 -6.08 0.47
C SER A 87 14.42 -6.86 0.02
N SER A 88 15.21 -7.36 0.97
CA SER A 88 16.33 -8.27 0.72
C SER A 88 15.93 -9.76 0.79
N GLY A 89 14.66 -10.07 1.02
CA GLY A 89 14.16 -11.44 1.10
C GLY A 89 14.00 -12.09 -0.27
N ARG A 90 13.84 -13.42 -0.30
CA ARG A 90 13.50 -14.15 -1.52
C ARG A 90 12.03 -14.57 -1.53
N PHE A 91 11.48 -14.89 -2.71
CA PHE A 91 10.12 -15.38 -2.82
C PHE A 91 9.91 -16.69 -2.05
N GLU A 92 10.88 -17.60 -2.06
CA GLU A 92 10.76 -18.90 -1.38
C GLU A 92 10.68 -18.76 0.14
N ASP A 93 11.14 -17.63 0.68
CA ASP A 93 11.10 -17.31 2.10
C ASP A 93 9.72 -16.77 2.55
N LEU A 94 8.82 -16.46 1.62
CA LEU A 94 7.52 -15.83 1.89
C LEU A 94 6.62 -16.67 2.81
N GLY A 95 6.73 -17.99 2.72
CA GLY A 95 6.02 -18.92 3.60
C GLY A 95 6.71 -19.16 4.94
N HIS A 96 7.81 -18.45 5.27
CA HIS A 96 8.63 -18.71 6.45
C HIS A 96 8.90 -17.47 7.33
N LYS A 97 8.91 -16.28 6.74
CA LYS A 97 9.15 -15.01 7.45
C LYS A 97 8.54 -13.84 6.68
N ASP A 98 8.46 -12.68 7.32
CA ASP A 98 7.96 -11.45 6.71
C ASP A 98 8.97 -10.83 5.73
N VAL A 99 9.09 -11.40 4.54
CA VAL A 99 9.91 -10.83 3.46
C VAL A 99 9.26 -9.65 2.76
N LEU A 100 7.97 -9.38 2.98
CA LEU A 100 7.28 -8.23 2.40
C LEU A 100 7.32 -7.01 3.31
N ARG A 101 7.97 -7.13 4.48
CA ARG A 101 8.17 -6.06 5.47
C ARG A 101 6.83 -5.47 5.92
N PHE A 102 5.79 -6.30 6.03
CA PHE A 102 4.47 -5.85 6.48
C PHE A 102 4.53 -5.25 7.88
N GLU A 103 5.24 -5.89 8.80
CA GLU A 103 5.37 -5.37 10.17
C GLU A 103 6.03 -3.99 10.18
N GLU A 104 7.14 -3.85 9.45
CA GLU A 104 7.86 -2.57 9.36
C GLU A 104 7.00 -1.49 8.70
N GLN A 105 6.28 -1.82 7.62
CA GLN A 105 5.39 -0.86 6.97
C GLN A 105 4.27 -0.41 7.91
N ILE A 106 3.59 -1.35 8.58
CA ILE A 106 2.51 -1.04 9.51
C ILE A 106 3.03 -0.14 10.63
N GLU A 107 4.14 -0.51 11.27
CA GLU A 107 4.70 0.26 12.37
C GLU A 107 5.22 1.62 11.93
N GLY A 108 5.92 1.68 10.81
CA GLY A 108 6.41 2.92 10.25
C GLY A 108 5.27 3.90 9.99
N TRP A 109 4.22 3.45 9.29
CA TRP A 109 3.10 4.32 8.95
C TRP A 109 2.21 4.65 10.15
N LEU A 110 2.07 3.78 11.14
CA LEU A 110 1.37 4.11 12.39
C LEU A 110 2.12 5.16 13.22
N ASN A 111 3.45 5.02 13.33
CA ASN A 111 4.28 5.84 14.23
C ASN A 111 4.88 7.09 13.57
N LEU A 112 4.70 7.29 12.26
CA LEU A 112 5.14 8.50 11.56
C LEU A 112 4.60 9.76 12.25
N THR A 113 5.31 10.88 12.24
CA THR A 113 4.82 12.15 12.79
C THR A 113 5.07 13.29 11.83
N GLY A 114 4.24 14.33 11.89
CA GLY A 114 4.43 15.54 11.07
C GLY A 114 3.91 15.41 9.65
N VAL A 115 3.23 14.29 9.33
CA VAL A 115 2.59 14.02 8.05
C VAL A 115 1.19 13.48 8.31
N ALA A 116 0.21 14.20 7.78
CA ALA A 116 -1.19 13.79 7.86
C ALA A 116 -1.41 12.50 7.09
N ARG A 117 -2.00 11.50 7.76
CA ARG A 117 -2.20 10.17 7.19
C ARG A 117 -3.53 9.56 7.61
N ALA A 118 -4.22 8.95 6.67
CA ALA A 118 -5.34 8.06 6.91
C ALA A 118 -4.83 6.62 6.89
N ILE A 119 -5.02 5.90 7.99
CA ILE A 119 -4.66 4.50 8.14
C ILE A 119 -5.96 3.71 8.08
N ILE A 120 -6.08 2.81 7.10
CA ILE A 120 -7.35 2.14 6.81
C ILE A 120 -7.17 0.67 6.45
N HIS A 121 -8.02 -0.18 7.03
CA HIS A 121 -8.14 -1.55 6.58
C HIS A 121 -8.79 -1.62 5.20
N TYR A 122 -8.26 -2.45 4.32
CA TYR A 122 -8.73 -2.63 2.96
C TYR A 122 -10.21 -2.99 2.89
N ASP A 123 -10.70 -3.85 3.79
CA ASP A 123 -12.09 -4.29 3.81
C ASP A 123 -13.06 -3.19 4.26
N ALA A 124 -12.55 -2.14 4.90
CA ALA A 124 -13.28 -0.97 5.38
C ALA A 124 -13.26 0.21 4.38
N LEU A 125 -12.46 0.17 3.31
CA LEU A 125 -12.30 1.28 2.34
C LEU A 125 -13.63 1.89 1.89
N TRP A 126 -14.61 1.04 1.53
CA TRP A 126 -15.92 1.46 1.03
C TRP A 126 -16.85 1.99 2.12
N GLU A 127 -16.64 1.59 3.37
CA GLU A 127 -17.44 2.07 4.51
C GLU A 127 -17.06 3.52 4.88
N TYR A 128 -15.81 3.92 4.62
CA TYR A 128 -15.24 5.22 4.98
C TYR A 128 -14.95 6.12 3.77
N GLU A 129 -15.72 5.98 2.67
CA GLU A 129 -15.52 6.76 1.44
C GLU A 129 -15.70 8.28 1.69
N ASP A 130 -16.64 8.66 2.55
CA ASP A 130 -16.92 10.06 2.89
C ASP A 130 -15.80 10.66 3.76
N GLU A 131 -15.31 9.91 4.75
CA GLU A 131 -14.19 10.32 5.60
C GLU A 131 -12.89 10.43 4.81
N LEU A 132 -12.63 9.51 3.88
CA LEU A 132 -11.50 9.61 2.96
C LEU A 132 -11.64 10.83 2.04
N SER A 133 -12.86 11.13 1.57
CA SER A 133 -13.13 12.33 0.77
C SER A 133 -12.82 13.60 1.54
N ALA A 134 -13.29 13.68 2.80
CA ALA A 134 -13.01 14.78 3.71
C ALA A 134 -11.50 14.89 4.02
N PHE A 135 -10.85 13.76 4.28
CA PHE A 135 -9.40 13.71 4.52
C PHE A 135 -8.63 14.22 3.32
N CYS A 136 -8.94 13.77 2.10
CA CYS A 136 -8.27 14.22 0.88
C CYS A 136 -8.59 15.69 0.56
N GLY A 137 -9.79 16.17 0.88
CA GLY A 137 -10.29 17.48 0.51
C GLY A 137 -10.87 17.52 -0.92
N ILE A 138 -11.20 16.35 -1.47
CA ILE A 138 -11.84 16.18 -2.78
C ILE A 138 -12.87 15.04 -2.68
N PRO A 139 -13.97 15.09 -3.45
CA PRO A 139 -14.89 13.96 -3.54
C PRO A 139 -14.17 12.74 -4.10
N LEU A 140 -14.15 11.65 -3.34
CA LEU A 140 -13.73 10.33 -3.81
C LEU A 140 -14.94 9.53 -4.23
N LYS A 141 -14.74 8.65 -5.20
CA LYS A 141 -15.73 7.66 -5.60
C LYS A 141 -15.01 6.36 -5.87
N LEU A 142 -15.13 5.38 -4.97
CA LEU A 142 -14.50 4.09 -5.14
C LEU A 142 -15.23 3.28 -6.20
N PRO A 143 -14.52 2.42 -6.95
CA PRO A 143 -15.18 1.46 -7.81
C PRO A 143 -16.04 0.51 -6.97
N GLN A 144 -17.05 -0.12 -7.59
CA GLN A 144 -17.84 -1.15 -6.94
C GLN A 144 -16.93 -2.21 -6.31
N ARG A 145 -17.17 -2.53 -5.04
CA ARG A 145 -16.45 -3.58 -4.32
C ARG A 145 -16.60 -4.90 -5.06
N LYS A 146 -15.48 -5.53 -5.40
CA LYS A 146 -15.44 -6.87 -6.02
C LYS A 146 -15.02 -7.89 -4.97
N SER A 147 -15.64 -9.07 -5.02
CA SER A 147 -15.17 -10.23 -4.24
C SER A 147 -13.77 -10.61 -4.69
N ARG A 148 -12.89 -10.97 -3.75
CA ARG A 148 -11.53 -11.45 -4.05
C ARG A 148 -11.64 -12.81 -4.75
N VAL A 149 -11.10 -12.92 -5.96
CA VAL A 149 -11.16 -14.14 -6.79
C VAL A 149 -9.84 -14.95 -6.72
N GLY A 150 -8.76 -14.36 -6.20
CA GLY A 150 -7.40 -14.90 -6.35
C GLY A 150 -7.03 -16.08 -5.45
N VAL A 151 -7.54 -16.14 -4.21
CA VAL A 151 -7.08 -17.12 -3.21
C VAL A 151 -7.53 -18.56 -3.52
N SER A 152 -8.60 -18.73 -4.29
CA SER A 152 -9.22 -20.06 -4.54
C SER A 152 -8.38 -21.02 -5.38
N LYS A 153 -7.23 -20.60 -5.91
CA LYS A 153 -6.33 -21.44 -6.72
C LYS A 153 -5.11 -21.97 -5.97
N ILE A 154 -4.84 -21.47 -4.76
CA ILE A 154 -3.68 -21.90 -3.96
C ILE A 154 -4.04 -23.19 -3.23
N ASP A 155 -3.11 -24.14 -3.15
CA ASP A 155 -3.35 -25.40 -2.44
C ASP A 155 -3.46 -25.19 -0.92
N LEU A 156 -4.28 -26.01 -0.27
CA LEU A 156 -4.54 -25.90 1.17
C LEU A 156 -3.27 -25.99 2.03
N PRO A 157 -2.29 -26.87 1.75
CA PRO A 157 -1.02 -26.86 2.48
C PRO A 157 -0.28 -25.51 2.42
N THR A 158 -0.17 -24.92 1.23
CA THR A 158 0.45 -23.59 1.05
C THR A 158 -0.34 -22.52 1.80
N GLN A 159 -1.67 -22.50 1.66
CA GLN A 159 -2.51 -21.54 2.40
C GLN A 159 -2.29 -21.64 3.92
N ALA A 160 -2.36 -22.85 4.47
CA ALA A 160 -2.17 -23.10 5.89
C ALA A 160 -0.74 -22.74 6.36
N GLN A 161 0.26 -22.87 5.49
CA GLN A 161 1.63 -22.41 5.80
C GLN A 161 1.68 -20.90 5.98
N PHE A 162 1.09 -20.14 5.06
CA PHE A 162 1.07 -18.68 5.11
C PHE A 162 0.28 -18.16 6.31
N GLU A 163 -0.89 -18.74 6.56
CA GLU A 163 -1.70 -18.45 7.76
C GLU A 163 -0.88 -18.66 9.04
N ARG A 164 -0.12 -19.75 9.15
CA ARG A 164 0.75 -19.99 10.32
C ARG A 164 1.89 -18.98 10.42
N THR A 165 2.58 -18.69 9.32
CA THR A 165 3.74 -17.79 9.30
C THR A 165 3.35 -16.37 9.69
N TYR A 166 2.18 -15.91 9.26
CA TYR A 166 1.71 -14.55 9.51
C TYR A 166 0.73 -14.42 10.68
N ALA A 167 0.35 -15.50 11.36
CA ALA A 167 -0.69 -15.53 12.40
C ALA A 167 -0.53 -14.43 13.45
N ALA A 168 0.68 -14.25 14.01
CA ALA A 168 0.93 -13.24 15.04
C ALA A 168 0.77 -11.81 14.50
N LEU A 169 1.20 -11.57 13.26
CA LEU A 169 1.04 -10.28 12.61
C LEU A 169 -0.43 -10.03 12.23
N ASP A 170 -1.16 -11.04 11.79
CA ASP A 170 -2.58 -10.97 11.47
C ASP A 170 -3.43 -10.69 12.72
N GLU A 171 -3.11 -11.31 13.86
CA GLU A 171 -3.76 -11.01 15.14
C GLU A 171 -3.52 -9.55 15.55
N ARG A 172 -2.28 -9.08 15.42
CA ARG A 172 -1.94 -7.67 15.65
C ARG A 172 -2.73 -6.76 14.72
N ILE A 173 -2.76 -7.05 13.42
CA ILE A 173 -3.53 -6.28 12.42
C ILE A 173 -5.01 -6.25 12.79
N ALA A 174 -5.58 -7.38 13.21
CA ALA A 174 -6.98 -7.46 13.61
C ALA A 174 -7.30 -6.63 14.86
N SER A 175 -6.30 -6.35 15.71
CA SER A 175 -6.45 -5.48 16.88
C SER A 175 -6.38 -3.99 16.57
N LEU A 176 -5.92 -3.60 15.37
CA LEU A 176 -5.81 -2.20 14.97
C LEU A 176 -7.18 -1.60 14.63
N PRO A 177 -7.36 -0.27 14.79
CA PRO A 177 -8.56 0.41 14.32
C PRO A 177 -8.76 0.20 12.81
N ARG A 178 -10.01 -0.11 12.41
CA ARG A 178 -10.37 -0.26 10.98
C ARG A 178 -10.14 1.02 10.16
N PHE A 179 -10.25 2.18 10.81
CA PHE A 179 -9.95 3.48 10.23
C PHE A 179 -9.48 4.46 11.31
N GLN A 180 -8.43 5.23 11.01
CA GLN A 180 -8.01 6.36 11.85
C GLN A 180 -7.26 7.41 11.04
N ILE A 181 -7.38 8.67 11.44
CA ILE A 181 -6.60 9.79 10.89
C ILE A 181 -5.56 10.20 11.93
N LEU A 182 -4.30 10.20 11.54
CA LEU A 182 -3.15 10.58 12.36
C LEU A 182 -2.44 11.79 11.73
N LYS A 183 -1.65 12.50 12.54
CA LYS A 183 -0.92 13.72 12.14
C LYS A 183 0.57 13.58 12.47
#